data_AF-Q3ZAH7-F1
#
_entry.id   AF-Q3ZAH7-F1
#
_cell.length_a   1.000
_cell.length_b   1.000
_cell.length_c   1.000
_cell.angle_alpha   90.00
_cell.angle_beta   90.00
_cell.angle_gamma   90.00
#
_symmetry.space_group_name_H-M   'P 1'
#
loop_
_entity.id
_entity.type
_entity.pdbx_description
1 polymer ?
#
loop_
_entity_poly.entity_id
_entity_poly.type
_entity_poly.pdbx_seq_one_letter_code
_entity_poly.pdbx_strand_id
1 'polypeptide(L)' 'MSCYFRHIGDIFQAAGVDPQGEKRKELDRIIHQFLGIEYKSCPETWKKLKEEVIPYPDKKNQLIELLRASS' A
#
# COMPACT_ATOMS: atom_id res chain seq x y z
N MET A 1 3.05 13.13 -0.15
CA MET A 1 3.21 12.50 -1.48
C MET A 1 3.89 11.17 -1.25
N SER A 2 3.21 10.08 -1.58
CA SER A 2 3.64 8.73 -1.24
C SER A 2 4.64 8.24 -2.29
N CYS A 3 5.91 8.52 -2.03
CA CYS A 3 7.10 8.13 -2.78
C CYS A 3 7.12 6.64 -3.21
N TYR A 4 6.46 5.76 -2.47
CA TYR A 4 6.40 4.32 -2.75
C TYR A 4 5.30 3.88 -3.72
N PHE A 5 4.29 4.71 -4.01
CA PHE A 5 3.15 4.30 -4.87
C PHE A 5 3.58 3.85 -6.26
N ARG A 6 4.62 4.48 -6.80
CA ARG A 6 5.25 4.12 -8.09
C ARG A 6 5.91 2.73 -8.10
N HIS A 7 6.23 2.18 -6.94
CA HIS A 7 6.93 0.90 -6.81
C HIS A 7 5.99 -0.28 -6.54
N ILE A 8 4.76 -0.03 -6.12
CA ILE A 8 3.74 -1.04 -5.80
C ILE A 8 2.54 -0.95 -6.75
N GLY A 9 2.77 -0.46 -7.97
CA GLY A 9 1.72 -0.32 -8.99
C GLY A 9 1.04 -1.65 -9.34
N ASP A 10 1.77 -2.75 -9.28
CA ASP A 10 1.26 -4.10 -9.48
C ASP A 10 0.26 -4.52 -8.39
N ILE A 11 0.48 -4.11 -7.14
CA ILE A 11 -0.45 -4.35 -6.02
C ILE A 11 -1.74 -3.57 -6.24
N PHE A 12 -1.64 -2.30 -6.64
CA PHE A 12 -2.81 -1.49 -6.94
C PHE A 12 -3.61 -2.04 -8.13
N GLN A 13 -2.92 -2.48 -9.18
CA GLN A 13 -3.55 -3.12 -10.34
C GLN A 13 -4.26 -4.42 -9.94
N ALA A 14 -3.64 -5.26 -9.11
CA ALA A 14 -4.26 -6.50 -8.62
C ALA A 14 -5.47 -6.25 -7.70
N ALA A 15 -5.45 -5.14 -6.95
CA ALA A 15 -6.57 -4.68 -6.13
C ALA A 15 -7.69 -4.00 -6.96
N GLY A 16 -7.41 -3.62 -8.21
CA GLY A 16 -8.36 -2.91 -9.07
C GLY A 16 -8.53 -1.42 -8.70
N VAL A 17 -7.53 -0.82 -8.04
CA VAL A 17 -7.58 0.58 -7.60
C VAL A 17 -6.69 1.48 -8.43
N ASP A 18 -7.17 2.71 -8.67
CA ASP A 18 -6.35 3.74 -9.29
C ASP A 18 -5.54 4.52 -8.23
N PRO A 19 -4.20 4.39 -8.20
CA PRO A 19 -3.34 5.12 -7.28
C PRO A 19 -3.28 6.64 -7.53
N GLN A 20 -3.83 7.12 -8.65
CA GLN A 20 -3.86 8.54 -9.03
C GLN A 20 -5.24 9.20 -8.81
N GLY A 21 -6.25 8.44 -8.40
CA GLY A 21 -7.60 8.93 -8.17
C GLY A 21 -7.78 9.72 -6.87
N GLU A 22 -9.00 10.20 -6.66
CA GLU A 22 -9.40 10.99 -5.47
C GLU A 22 -9.16 10.25 -4.15
N LYS A 23 -9.23 8.91 -4.16
CA LYS A 23 -9.00 8.04 -2.99
C LYS A 23 -7.53 7.85 -2.59
N ARG A 24 -6.58 8.50 -3.28
CA ARG A 24 -5.14 8.32 -3.02
C ARG A 24 -4.73 8.50 -1.55
N LYS A 25 -5.30 9.50 -0.86
CA LYS A 25 -5.01 9.75 0.57
C LYS A 25 -5.54 8.64 1.48
N GLU A 26 -6.66 8.04 1.11
CA GLU A 26 -7.27 6.94 1.84
C GLU A 26 -6.45 5.67 1.70
N LEU A 27 -6.07 5.32 0.46
CA LEU A 27 -5.14 4.21 0.19
C LEU A 27 -3.82 4.37 0.94
N ASP A 28 -3.27 5.59 0.97
CA ASP A 28 -2.04 5.92 1.71
C ASP A 28 -2.22 5.65 3.22
N ARG A 29 -3.33 6.09 3.82
CA ARG A 29 -3.63 5.84 5.24
C ARG A 29 -3.81 4.37 5.55
N ILE A 30 -4.53 3.66 4.70
CA ILE A 30 -4.75 2.22 4.82
C ILE A 30 -3.42 1.46 4.85
N ILE A 31 -2.50 1.79 3.94
CA ILE A 31 -1.17 1.17 3.89
C ILE A 31 -0.37 1.47 5.16
N HIS A 32 -0.40 2.69 5.67
CA HIS A 32 0.27 3.03 6.93
C HIS A 32 -0.32 2.27 8.11
N GLN A 33 -1.65 2.15 8.19
CA GLN A 33 -2.33 1.37 9.24
C GLN A 33 -2.01 -0.12 9.15
N PHE A 34 -2.00 -0.70 7.94
CA PHE A 34 -1.65 -2.11 7.73
C PHE A 34 -0.24 -2.44 8.20
N LEU A 35 0.71 -1.52 8.02
CA LEU A 35 2.10 -1.70 8.44
C LEU A 35 2.35 -1.29 9.90
N GLY A 36 1.34 -0.76 10.58
CA GLY A 36 1.46 -0.20 11.94
C GLY A 36 2.44 0.97 12.01
N ILE A 37 2.48 1.82 10.97
CA ILE A 37 3.38 2.97 10.88
C ILE A 37 2.58 4.24 11.07
N GLU A 38 3.14 5.21 11.79
CA GLU A 38 2.50 6.51 11.95
C GLU A 38 2.40 7.25 10.61
N TYR A 39 1.19 7.70 10.30
CA TYR A 39 0.95 8.58 9.16
C TYR A 39 1.63 9.94 9.42
N LYS A 40 2.62 10.44 8.67
CA LYS A 40 3.00 10.30 7.25
C LYS A 40 4.48 9.88 7.06
N SER A 41 4.91 8.73 7.59
CA SER A 41 6.30 8.26 7.45
C SER A 41 6.58 7.53 6.12
N CYS A 42 6.66 8.25 4.98
CA CYS A 42 6.91 7.65 3.65
C CYS A 42 8.14 6.72 3.55
N PRO A 43 9.35 7.10 4.03
CA PRO A 43 10.53 6.26 3.88
C PRO A 43 10.45 4.98 4.74
N GLU A 44 9.83 5.06 5.91
CA GLU A 44 9.62 3.91 6.79
C GLU A 44 8.57 2.95 6.21
N THR A 45 7.46 3.49 5.69
CA THR A 45 6.44 2.74 4.95
C THR A 45 7.04 2.01 3.77
N TRP A 46 7.91 2.66 3.00
CA TRP A 46 8.59 1.99 1.90
C TRP A 46 9.53 0.88 2.35
N LYS A 47 10.28 1.10 3.43
CA LYS A 47 11.20 0.12 3.98
C LYS A 47 10.45 -1.14 4.42
N LYS A 48 9.40 -1.01 5.24
CA LYS A 48 8.57 -2.14 5.67
C LYS A 48 7.87 -2.85 4.52
N LEU A 49 7.35 -2.12 3.52
CA LEU A 49 6.77 -2.76 2.34
C LEU A 49 7.77 -3.68 1.63
N LYS A 50 8.99 -3.20 1.41
CA LYS A 50 10.04 -4.02 0.77
C LYS A 50 10.51 -5.18 1.63
N GLU A 51 10.57 -5.01 2.95
CA GLU A 51 11.12 -6.02 3.85
C GLU A 51 10.09 -7.08 4.24
N GLU A 52 8.80 -6.71 4.35
CA GLU A 52 7.77 -7.57 4.94
C GLU A 52 6.59 -7.88 4.03
N VAL A 53 6.37 -7.14 2.94
CA VAL A 53 5.18 -7.31 2.08
C VAL A 53 5.55 -7.83 0.70
N ILE A 54 6.44 -7.13 -0.02
CA ILE A 54 6.80 -7.48 -1.39
C ILE A 54 7.41 -8.90 -1.52
N PRO A 55 8.32 -9.34 -0.63
CA PRO A 55 8.94 -10.67 -0.74
C PRO A 55 8.01 -11.82 -0.33
N TYR A 56 6.92 -11.53 0.39
CA TYR A 56 6.06 -12.53 1.01
C TYR A 56 4.67 -12.54 0.35
N PRO A 57 4.36 -13.56 -0.48
CA PRO A 57 3.11 -13.63 -1.23
C PRO A 57 1.86 -13.52 -0.35
N ASP A 58 1.86 -14.14 0.83
CA ASP A 58 0.73 -14.07 1.77
C ASP A 58 0.43 -12.65 2.23
N LYS A 59 1.47 -11.91 2.67
CA LYS A 59 1.32 -10.51 3.09
C LYS A 59 0.94 -9.61 1.92
N LYS A 60 1.49 -9.86 0.73
CA LYS A 60 1.12 -9.14 -0.49
C LYS A 60 -0.36 -9.33 -0.82
N ASN A 61 -0.86 -10.57 -0.77
CA ASN A 61 -2.27 -10.88 -1.01
C ASN A 61 -3.18 -10.26 0.05
N GLN A 62 -2.79 -10.28 1.33
CA GLN A 62 -3.53 -9.59 2.39
C GLN A 62 -3.68 -8.09 2.10
N LEU A 63 -2.60 -7.44 1.66
CA LEU A 63 -2.66 -6.03 1.28
C LEU A 63 -3.59 -5.80 0.06
N ILE A 64 -3.53 -6.66 -0.95
CA ILE A 64 -4.40 -6.58 -2.14
C ILE A 64 -5.87 -6.68 -1.75
N GLU A 65 -6.25 -7.69 -0.94
CA GLU A 65 -7.64 -7.88 -0.51
C GLU A 65 -8.13 -6.71 0.35
N LEU A 66 -7.27 -6.18 1.21
CA LEU A 66 -7.62 -5.05 2.07
C LEU A 66 -7.84 -3.77 1.26
N LEU A 67 -7.01 -3.52 0.25
CA LEU A 67 -7.20 -2.40 -0.67
C LEU A 67 -8.48 -2.59 -1.51
N ARG A 68 -8.74 -3.80 -2.01
CA ARG A 68 -9.96 -4.13 -2.76
C ARG A 68 -11.23 -3.91 -1.93
N ALA A 69 -11.23 -4.32 -0.66
CA ALA A 69 -12.37 -4.12 0.24
C ALA A 69 -12.65 -2.64 0.54
N SER A 70 -11.68 -1.75 0.31
CA SER A 70 -11.78 -0.31 0.54
C SER A 70 -12.08 0.48 -0.75
N SER A 71 -12.29 -0.23 -1.87
CA SER A 71 -12.46 0.34 -3.23
C SER A 71 -13.90 0.66 -3.57
#